data_AF-H6N6C9-F1
#
_entry.id   AF-H6N6C9-F1
#
_cell.length_a   1.000
_cell.length_b   1.000
_cell.length_c   1.000
_cell.angle_alpha   90.00
_cell.angle_beta   90.00
_cell.angle_gamma   90.00
#
_symmetry.space_group_name_H-M   'P 1'
#
loop_
_entity.id
_entity.type
_entity.pdbx_description
1 polymer ?
#
loop_
_entity_poly.entity_id
_entity_poly.type
_entity_poly.pdbx_seq_one_letter_code
_entity_poly.pdbx_strand_id
1 'polypeptide(L)'
;MTSKVALASIGLVSTGAVGTGLYYSGALSSGKETLASLVNKDDYTMVMKEGDSSWNGKWDSYRSSSNFFGIKDASLEKLKGKCFELMKTGKVSNKEDPTYVNFLQFCTRDKTTKEKLYSLGKSILSKDNQDTEWKKRFNEYKKDGSKNRLSGISAQSSENESQFTKLSEGCNNLSDKAWREAENAFDSIKEWCLSGERTQ
;
A
#
# COMPACT_ATOMS: atom_id res chain seq x y z
N MET A 1 46.39 -10.37 22.86
CA MET A 1 45.88 -9.83 21.57
C MET A 1 44.37 -9.78 21.66
N THR A 2 43.82 -8.62 21.99
CA THR A 2 42.38 -8.38 22.16
C THR A 2 41.81 -7.77 20.88
N SER A 3 41.05 -8.54 20.11
CA SER A 3 40.26 -8.00 19.00
C SER A 3 38.87 -7.63 19.50
N LYS A 4 38.62 -6.32 19.59
CA LYS A 4 37.31 -5.71 19.78
C LYS A 4 36.59 -5.76 18.43
N VAL A 5 35.48 -6.49 18.34
CA VAL A 5 34.55 -6.38 17.19
C VAL A 5 33.58 -5.25 17.51
N ALA A 6 33.72 -4.14 16.80
CA ALA A 6 32.85 -2.99 16.94
C ALA A 6 31.53 -3.26 16.19
N LEU A 7 30.43 -3.13 16.92
CA LEU A 7 29.09 -2.98 16.37
C LEU A 7 29.07 -1.71 15.51
N ALA A 8 29.02 -1.85 14.19
CA ALA A 8 28.73 -0.73 13.31
C ALA A 8 27.23 -0.45 13.38
N SER A 9 26.87 0.46 14.28
CA SER A 9 25.60 1.17 14.29
C SER A 9 25.46 1.98 13.00
N ILE A 10 24.72 1.47 12.03
CA ILE A 10 24.28 2.24 10.85
C ILE A 10 23.08 3.06 11.30
N GLY A 11 23.36 4.28 11.78
CA GLY A 11 22.36 5.33 11.93
C GLY A 11 21.94 5.83 10.55
N LEU A 12 20.64 5.75 10.24
CA LEU A 12 20.05 6.42 9.09
C LEU A 12 19.45 7.73 9.56
N VAL A 13 20.14 8.82 9.22
CA VAL A 13 19.69 10.20 9.39
C VAL A 13 18.50 10.45 8.47
N SER A 14 17.43 10.93 9.09
CA SER A 14 16.15 11.30 8.50
C SER A 14 16.26 12.48 7.53
N THR A 15 15.68 12.35 6.34
CA THR A 15 14.80 13.35 5.68
C THR A 15 14.25 12.76 4.37
N GLY A 16 12.95 12.49 4.30
CA GLY A 16 12.23 12.03 3.09
C GLY A 16 11.83 10.54 3.15
N ALA A 17 10.56 10.27 3.41
CA ALA A 17 10.01 8.95 3.72
C ALA A 17 9.91 8.01 2.49
N VAL A 18 10.63 6.89 2.53
CA VAL A 18 10.16 5.58 2.02
C VAL A 18 10.77 4.51 2.92
N GLY A 19 9.94 3.90 3.77
CA GLY A 19 10.37 2.98 4.82
C GLY A 19 10.91 1.66 4.27
N THR A 20 12.17 1.36 4.54
CA THR A 20 12.74 0.02 4.48
C THR A 20 12.39 -0.74 5.76
N GLY A 21 11.10 -1.08 5.91
CA GLY A 21 10.63 -2.01 6.93
C GLY A 21 10.82 -3.44 6.47
N LEU A 22 12.00 -4.03 6.68
CA LEU A 22 12.20 -5.47 6.54
C LEU A 22 11.58 -6.16 7.75
N TYR A 23 10.32 -6.58 7.61
CA TYR A 23 9.68 -7.49 8.55
C TYR A 23 9.32 -8.83 7.90
N TYR A 24 9.87 -9.86 8.53
CA TYR A 24 9.35 -11.21 8.73
C TYR A 24 9.78 -12.39 7.85
N SER A 25 10.08 -13.45 8.60
CA SER A 25 10.70 -14.73 8.34
C SER A 25 9.83 -15.70 7.55
N GLY A 26 10.40 -16.30 6.50
CA GLY A 26 9.85 -17.44 5.76
C GLY A 26 10.98 -18.21 5.06
N ALA A 27 10.93 -19.53 5.15
CA ALA A 27 12.00 -20.49 4.87
C ALA A 27 12.73 -20.32 3.52
N LEU A 28 14.05 -20.54 3.54
CA LEU A 28 14.93 -20.61 2.36
C LEU A 28 14.52 -21.77 1.43
N SER A 29 13.76 -21.43 0.40
CA SER A 29 13.63 -22.24 -0.81
C SER A 29 14.88 -22.04 -1.66
N SER A 30 15.70 -23.08 -1.82
CA SER A 30 16.94 -23.04 -2.63
C SER A 30 16.67 -23.18 -4.14
N GLY A 31 15.48 -22.80 -4.61
CA GLY A 31 15.09 -22.80 -6.03
C GLY A 31 14.92 -21.37 -6.54
N LYS A 32 15.38 -21.07 -7.76
CA LYS A 32 15.12 -19.77 -8.41
C LYS A 32 13.61 -19.55 -8.52
N GLU A 33 13.07 -18.56 -7.81
CA GLU A 33 11.67 -18.16 -7.93
C GLU A 33 11.51 -17.16 -9.09
N THR A 34 10.32 -17.15 -9.70
CA THR A 34 9.99 -16.09 -10.65
C THR A 34 9.69 -14.81 -9.89
N LEU A 35 10.13 -13.69 -10.44
CA LEU A 35 9.89 -12.37 -9.86
C LEU A 35 8.38 -12.13 -9.68
N ALA A 36 7.58 -12.51 -10.68
CA ALA A 36 6.13 -12.43 -10.62
C ALA A 36 5.54 -13.22 -9.45
N SER A 37 6.04 -14.42 -9.14
CA SER A 37 5.55 -15.21 -8.01
C SER A 37 5.81 -14.48 -6.68
N LEU A 38 7.01 -13.92 -6.51
CA LEU A 38 7.36 -13.20 -5.29
C LEU A 38 6.56 -11.91 -5.11
N VAL A 39 6.36 -11.13 -6.18
CA VAL A 39 5.56 -9.90 -6.12
C VAL A 39 4.07 -10.21 -5.88
N ASN A 40 3.52 -11.23 -6.52
CA ASN A 40 2.11 -11.59 -6.34
C ASN A 40 1.81 -12.16 -4.94
N LYS A 41 2.81 -12.69 -4.24
CA LYS A 41 2.70 -13.08 -2.82
C LYS A 41 2.72 -11.88 -1.87
N ASP A 42 3.23 -10.72 -2.33
CA ASP A 42 3.24 -9.52 -1.50
C ASP A 42 1.85 -8.88 -1.51
N ASP A 43 1.30 -8.78 -0.31
CA ASP A 43 -0.03 -8.25 -0.09
C ASP A 43 -0.08 -6.73 -0.18
N TYR A 44 1.05 -6.04 -0.05
CA TYR A 44 1.10 -4.59 0.03
C TYR A 44 1.55 -3.90 -1.25
N THR A 45 2.33 -4.56 -2.08
CA THR A 45 2.84 -3.96 -3.32
C THR A 45 2.13 -4.51 -4.55
N MET A 46 2.10 -3.71 -5.60
CA MET A 46 1.69 -4.14 -6.92
C MET A 46 2.59 -3.53 -7.99
N VAL A 47 2.72 -4.27 -9.09
CA VAL A 47 3.40 -3.78 -10.28
C VAL A 47 2.60 -2.65 -10.88
N MET A 48 3.29 -1.55 -11.19
CA MET A 48 2.67 -0.43 -11.88
C MET A 48 2.30 -0.82 -13.31
N LYS A 49 1.07 -0.51 -13.69
CA LYS A 49 0.54 -0.57 -15.05
C LYS A 49 1.04 0.61 -15.87
N GLU A 50 0.95 0.53 -17.18
CA GLU A 50 1.53 1.53 -18.10
C GLU A 50 1.08 2.97 -17.84
N GLY A 51 -0.19 3.16 -17.47
CA GLY A 51 -0.80 4.46 -17.16
C GLY A 51 -0.73 4.91 -15.69
N ASP A 52 -0.02 4.19 -14.80
CA ASP A 52 0.08 4.60 -13.40
C ASP A 52 0.81 5.95 -13.25
N SER A 53 0.20 6.88 -12.51
CA SER A 53 0.77 8.22 -12.28
C SER A 53 2.08 8.18 -11.47
N SER A 54 2.31 7.10 -10.71
CA SER A 54 3.51 6.89 -9.90
C SER A 54 4.79 6.75 -10.73
N TRP A 55 4.70 6.47 -12.03
CA TRP A 55 5.86 6.29 -12.90
C TRP A 55 6.83 7.47 -12.88
N ASN A 56 6.33 8.71 -12.82
CA ASN A 56 7.19 9.89 -12.85
C ASN A 56 8.11 9.95 -11.62
N GLY A 57 7.56 9.74 -10.41
CA GLY A 57 8.37 9.73 -9.19
C GLY A 57 9.37 8.57 -9.14
N LYS A 58 9.00 7.40 -9.68
CA LYS A 58 9.90 6.24 -9.79
C LYS A 58 11.00 6.46 -10.82
N TRP A 59 10.68 7.13 -11.92
CA TRP A 59 11.65 7.54 -12.93
C TRP A 59 12.65 8.56 -12.40
N ASP A 60 12.19 9.56 -11.64
CA ASP A 60 13.06 10.52 -10.98
C ASP A 60 14.04 9.81 -10.03
N SER A 61 13.52 8.89 -9.22
CA SER A 61 14.34 8.06 -8.33
C SER A 61 15.34 7.19 -9.11
N TYR A 62 14.94 6.63 -10.25
CA TYR A 62 15.81 5.79 -11.08
C TYR A 62 16.92 6.59 -11.75
N ARG A 63 16.62 7.79 -12.26
CA ARG A 63 17.62 8.69 -12.88
C ARG A 63 18.72 9.09 -11.91
N SER A 64 18.37 9.27 -10.65
CA SER A 64 19.32 9.57 -9.57
C SER A 64 20.06 8.33 -9.05
N SER A 65 19.76 7.13 -9.56
CA SER A 65 20.40 5.88 -9.17
C SER A 65 21.58 5.52 -10.09
N SER A 66 22.30 4.44 -9.76
CA SER A 66 23.44 3.92 -10.53
C SER A 66 23.05 3.19 -11.83
N ASN A 67 21.90 3.51 -12.44
CA ASN A 67 21.35 2.81 -13.61
C ASN A 67 21.36 1.28 -13.44
N PHE A 68 20.81 0.80 -12.32
CA PHE A 68 20.94 -0.60 -11.91
C PHE A 68 20.53 -1.61 -13.00
N PHE A 69 19.50 -1.31 -13.78
CA PHE A 69 19.07 -2.21 -14.87
C PHE A 69 19.90 -2.12 -16.15
N GLY A 70 20.94 -1.28 -16.17
CA GLY A 70 21.84 -1.12 -17.32
C GLY A 70 21.15 -0.58 -18.57
N ILE A 71 20.12 0.25 -18.42
CA ILE A 71 19.35 0.79 -19.55
C ILE A 71 20.21 1.80 -20.29
N LYS A 72 20.52 1.53 -21.57
CA LYS A 72 21.20 2.48 -22.46
C LYS A 72 20.25 3.61 -22.87
N ASP A 73 20.75 4.84 -22.83
CA ASP A 73 19.98 6.09 -23.05
C ASP A 73 18.65 6.04 -22.31
N ALA A 74 18.76 5.92 -20.98
CA ALA A 74 17.64 5.66 -20.10
C ALA A 74 16.52 6.71 -20.32
N SER A 75 15.30 6.21 -20.43
CA SER A 75 14.08 7.01 -20.51
C SER A 75 12.98 6.33 -19.70
N LEU A 76 11.92 7.07 -19.36
CA LEU A 76 10.78 6.51 -18.65
C LEU A 76 10.18 5.31 -19.40
N GLU A 77 10.03 5.41 -20.72
CA GLU A 77 9.45 4.32 -21.53
C GLU A 77 10.35 3.08 -21.55
N LYS A 78 11.67 3.24 -21.58
CA LYS A 78 12.61 2.12 -21.48
C LYS A 78 12.58 1.49 -20.09
N LEU A 79 12.40 2.28 -19.03
CA LEU A 79 12.24 1.77 -17.67
C LEU A 79 10.94 0.95 -17.56
N LYS A 80 9.82 1.47 -18.04
CA LYS A 80 8.54 0.73 -18.10
C LYS A 80 8.71 -0.60 -18.85
N GLY A 81 9.30 -0.54 -20.04
CA GLY A 81 9.59 -1.72 -20.85
C GLY A 81 10.43 -2.75 -20.09
N LYS A 82 11.47 -2.30 -19.37
CA LYS A 82 12.31 -3.18 -18.56
C LYS A 82 11.56 -3.82 -17.40
N CYS A 83 10.72 -3.06 -16.70
CA CYS A 83 9.86 -3.58 -15.64
C CYS A 83 8.90 -4.66 -16.18
N PHE A 84 8.27 -4.45 -17.32
CA PHE A 84 7.38 -5.44 -17.92
C PHE A 84 8.11 -6.68 -18.42
N GLU A 85 9.33 -6.54 -18.95
CA GLU A 85 10.21 -7.65 -19.31
C GLU A 85 10.54 -8.50 -18.06
N LEU A 86 11.01 -7.85 -17.00
CA LEU A 86 11.37 -8.51 -15.74
C LEU A 86 10.18 -9.24 -15.10
N MET A 87 8.97 -8.71 -15.21
CA MET A 87 7.77 -9.41 -14.75
C MET A 87 7.47 -10.69 -15.52
N LYS A 88 7.79 -10.73 -16.82
CA LYS A 88 7.51 -11.90 -17.67
C LYS A 88 8.58 -12.98 -17.54
N THR A 89 9.85 -12.58 -17.48
CA THR A 89 10.98 -13.51 -17.62
C THR A 89 11.93 -13.51 -16.43
N GLY A 90 11.80 -12.55 -15.51
CA GLY A 90 12.71 -12.36 -14.39
C GLY A 90 12.70 -13.54 -13.42
N LYS A 91 13.90 -14.03 -13.11
CA LYS A 91 14.14 -15.06 -12.11
C LYS A 91 15.09 -14.49 -11.08
N VAL A 92 14.80 -14.71 -9.82
CA VAL A 92 15.61 -14.21 -8.71
C VAL A 92 15.87 -15.34 -7.73
N SER A 93 16.98 -15.21 -7.01
CA SER A 93 17.39 -16.21 -6.04
C SER A 93 16.47 -16.24 -4.81
N ASN A 94 16.09 -15.07 -4.31
CA ASN A 94 15.23 -14.87 -3.15
C ASN A 94 14.77 -13.39 -3.09
N LYS A 95 14.25 -12.96 -1.93
CA LYS A 95 13.78 -11.59 -1.70
C LYS A 95 14.92 -10.59 -1.44
N GLU A 96 16.10 -11.08 -1.11
CA GLU A 96 17.30 -10.28 -0.89
C GLU A 96 18.08 -10.04 -2.19
N ASP A 97 17.70 -10.74 -3.27
CA ASP A 97 18.29 -10.57 -4.60
C ASP A 97 18.24 -9.10 -5.02
N PRO A 98 19.38 -8.46 -5.35
CA PRO A 98 19.41 -7.06 -5.76
C PRO A 98 18.45 -6.75 -6.91
N THR A 99 18.23 -7.72 -7.81
CA THR A 99 17.27 -7.57 -8.91
C THR A 99 15.85 -7.41 -8.39
N TYR A 100 15.46 -8.22 -7.41
CA TYR A 100 14.14 -8.14 -6.79
C TYR A 100 13.95 -6.84 -6.01
N VAL A 101 14.94 -6.46 -5.21
CA VAL A 101 14.89 -5.22 -4.42
C VAL A 101 14.76 -3.98 -5.31
N ASN A 102 15.57 -3.88 -6.36
CA ASN A 102 15.50 -2.77 -7.30
C ASN A 102 14.22 -2.82 -8.15
N PHE A 103 13.73 -4.01 -8.47
CA PHE A 103 12.42 -4.16 -9.12
C PHE A 103 11.31 -3.60 -8.24
N LEU A 104 11.24 -3.98 -6.96
CA LEU A 104 10.26 -3.40 -6.04
C LEU A 104 10.41 -1.88 -5.98
N GLN A 105 11.63 -1.38 -5.90
CA GLN A 105 11.89 0.04 -5.82
C GLN A 105 11.38 0.82 -7.05
N PHE A 106 11.64 0.35 -8.27
CA PHE A 106 11.41 1.15 -9.49
C PHE A 106 10.19 0.73 -10.32
N CYS A 107 9.70 -0.50 -10.16
CA CYS A 107 8.63 -1.08 -10.97
C CYS A 107 7.32 -1.28 -10.22
N THR A 108 7.32 -1.09 -8.90
CA THR A 108 6.13 -1.30 -8.06
C THR A 108 5.74 -0.04 -7.28
N ARG A 109 4.50 -0.04 -6.82
CA ARG A 109 3.96 0.91 -5.86
C ARG A 109 3.18 0.16 -4.79
N ASP A 110 2.86 0.85 -3.70
CA ASP A 110 1.92 0.32 -2.72
C ASP A 110 0.53 0.18 -3.35
N LYS A 111 -0.15 -0.92 -3.01
CA LYS A 111 -1.58 -1.07 -3.26
C LYS A 111 -2.32 -0.05 -2.42
N THR A 112 -3.32 0.57 -3.02
CA THR A 112 -4.29 1.35 -2.27
C THR A 112 -5.20 0.44 -1.45
N THR A 113 -5.80 0.98 -0.39
CA THR A 113 -6.83 0.27 0.39
C THR A 113 -7.96 -0.21 -0.50
N LYS A 114 -8.39 0.60 -1.48
CA LYS A 114 -9.42 0.22 -2.46
C LYS A 114 -9.01 -1.00 -3.28
N GLU A 115 -7.77 -1.07 -3.74
CA GLU A 115 -7.26 -2.22 -4.49
C GLU A 115 -7.19 -3.49 -3.62
N LYS A 116 -6.78 -3.37 -2.36
CA LYS A 116 -6.81 -4.49 -1.41
C LYS A 116 -8.24 -4.95 -1.10
N LEU A 117 -9.18 -4.03 -0.91
CA LEU A 117 -10.58 -4.39 -0.69
C LEU A 117 -11.16 -5.10 -1.90
N TYR A 118 -10.86 -4.62 -3.11
CA TYR A 118 -11.31 -5.26 -4.34
C TYR A 118 -10.82 -6.71 -4.46
N SER A 119 -9.56 -6.99 -4.09
CA SER A 119 -9.04 -8.37 -4.09
C SER A 119 -9.72 -9.28 -3.06
N LEU A 120 -10.39 -8.72 -2.05
CA LEU A 120 -11.21 -9.42 -1.07
C LEU A 120 -12.70 -9.48 -1.45
N GLY A 121 -13.06 -9.06 -2.67
CA GLY A 121 -14.45 -8.98 -3.11
C GLY A 121 -15.27 -7.91 -2.37
N LYS A 122 -14.61 -6.87 -1.86
CA LYS A 122 -15.23 -5.79 -1.08
C LYS A 122 -15.03 -4.45 -1.80
N SER A 123 -15.93 -3.51 -1.55
CA SER A 123 -15.83 -2.14 -2.05
C SER A 123 -16.28 -1.16 -0.98
N ILE A 124 -15.75 0.06 -1.03
CA ILE A 124 -16.18 1.17 -0.17
C ILE A 124 -17.52 1.69 -0.70
N LEU A 125 -18.44 2.03 0.21
CA LEU A 125 -19.67 2.73 -0.12
C LEU A 125 -19.31 4.09 -0.74
N SER A 126 -19.88 4.40 -1.90
CA SER A 126 -19.69 5.69 -2.56
C SER A 126 -20.08 6.84 -1.62
N LYS A 127 -19.30 7.91 -1.57
CA LYS A 127 -19.73 9.15 -0.91
C LYS A 127 -20.84 9.87 -1.68
N ASP A 128 -20.90 9.66 -3.00
CA ASP A 128 -21.85 10.34 -3.88
C ASP A 128 -23.16 9.56 -3.99
N ASN A 129 -24.30 10.25 -3.89
CA ASN A 129 -25.66 9.70 -4.02
C ASN A 129 -25.99 8.58 -3.02
N GLN A 130 -25.39 8.59 -1.82
CA GLN A 130 -25.59 7.56 -0.78
C GLN A 130 -25.95 8.17 0.59
N ASP A 131 -26.45 9.39 0.62
CA ASP A 131 -26.74 10.14 1.84
C ASP A 131 -27.62 9.38 2.83
N THR A 132 -28.67 8.71 2.35
CA THR A 132 -29.57 7.90 3.17
C THR A 132 -28.82 6.79 3.91
N GLU A 133 -27.95 6.08 3.19
CA GLU A 133 -27.18 4.96 3.75
C GLU A 133 -26.11 5.46 4.72
N TRP A 134 -25.42 6.56 4.40
CA TRP A 134 -24.47 7.18 5.31
C TRP A 134 -25.12 7.76 6.55
N LYS A 135 -26.30 8.40 6.44
CA LYS A 135 -27.10 8.88 7.58
C LYS A 135 -27.48 7.72 8.50
N LYS A 136 -27.92 6.58 7.93
CA LYS A 136 -28.22 5.37 8.69
C LYS A 136 -26.99 4.85 9.44
N ARG A 137 -25.86 4.68 8.75
CA ARG A 137 -24.60 4.22 9.35
C ARG A 137 -24.10 5.15 10.44
N PHE A 138 -24.18 6.46 10.21
CA PHE A 138 -23.77 7.45 11.22
C PHE A 138 -24.66 7.40 12.46
N ASN A 139 -25.97 7.16 12.30
CA ASN A 139 -26.86 6.95 13.44
C ASN A 139 -26.50 5.72 14.29
N GLU A 140 -25.94 4.69 13.68
CA GLU A 140 -25.42 3.52 14.38
C GLU A 140 -24.02 3.77 14.95
N TYR A 141 -23.14 4.44 14.21
CA TYR A 141 -21.82 4.89 14.65
C TYR A 141 -21.88 5.71 15.94
N LYS A 142 -22.92 6.56 16.10
CA LYS A 142 -23.15 7.33 17.33
C LYS A 142 -23.47 6.45 18.55
N LYS A 143 -24.17 5.35 18.34
CA LYS A 143 -24.60 4.42 19.40
C LYS A 143 -23.52 3.41 19.74
N ASP A 144 -22.61 3.17 18.80
CA ASP A 144 -21.53 2.23 18.97
C ASP A 144 -20.49 2.77 19.97
N GLY A 145 -20.27 2.00 21.04
CA GLY A 145 -19.22 2.22 22.04
C GLY A 145 -17.95 1.40 21.75
N SER A 146 -17.85 0.77 20.58
CA SER A 146 -16.73 -0.12 20.26
C SER A 146 -15.40 0.64 20.10
N LYS A 147 -14.33 -0.15 20.05
CA LYS A 147 -12.98 0.31 19.71
C LYS A 147 -12.80 0.57 18.21
N ASN A 148 -13.74 0.15 17.36
CA ASN A 148 -13.63 0.19 15.89
C ASN A 148 -14.11 1.53 15.34
N ARG A 149 -13.74 2.63 16.01
CA ARG A 149 -14.05 3.99 15.53
C ARG A 149 -13.03 4.41 14.48
N LEU A 150 -13.46 5.26 13.56
CA LEU A 150 -12.52 5.95 12.67
C LEU A 150 -11.94 7.16 13.40
N SER A 151 -10.62 7.29 13.34
CA SER A 151 -9.89 8.40 13.95
C SER A 151 -10.39 9.74 13.42
N GLY A 152 -10.58 10.72 14.32
CA GLY A 152 -11.00 12.08 13.96
C GLY A 152 -12.51 12.27 13.77
N ILE A 153 -13.32 11.22 13.95
CA ILE A 153 -14.78 11.32 13.88
C ILE A 153 -15.37 11.20 15.29
N SER A 154 -15.76 12.34 15.86
CA SER A 154 -16.44 12.41 17.16
C SER A 154 -17.90 11.95 17.06
N ALA A 155 -18.39 11.30 18.11
CA ALA A 155 -19.82 10.97 18.28
C ALA A 155 -20.65 12.15 18.80
N GLN A 156 -20.01 13.24 19.23
CA GLN A 156 -20.67 14.41 19.81
C GLN A 156 -20.90 15.47 18.73
N SER A 157 -22.14 15.57 18.25
CA SER A 157 -22.95 16.80 18.34
C SER A 157 -24.27 16.68 17.60
N SER A 158 -25.23 17.49 18.03
CA SER A 158 -26.63 17.65 17.62
C SER A 158 -26.87 18.13 16.17
N GLU A 159 -25.87 18.05 15.28
CA GLU A 159 -25.98 18.50 13.88
C GLU A 159 -25.84 17.31 12.94
N ASN A 160 -26.99 16.77 12.52
CA ASN A 160 -27.07 15.47 11.86
C ASN A 160 -26.56 15.45 10.41
N GLU A 161 -26.40 16.59 9.72
CA GLU A 161 -26.02 16.61 8.31
C GLU A 161 -24.50 16.75 8.07
N SER A 162 -23.77 17.51 8.88
CA SER A 162 -22.33 17.73 8.64
C SER A 162 -21.46 16.52 9.05
N GLN A 163 -21.95 15.65 9.94
CA GLN A 163 -21.14 14.58 10.51
C GLN A 163 -21.22 13.24 9.78
N PHE A 164 -22.34 12.92 9.10
CA PHE A 164 -22.35 11.73 8.23
C PHE A 164 -21.43 11.94 7.02
N THR A 165 -21.29 13.17 6.54
CA THR A 165 -20.33 13.55 5.50
C THR A 165 -18.89 13.31 5.96
N LYS A 166 -18.55 13.62 7.22
CA LYS A 166 -17.22 13.29 7.77
C LYS A 166 -16.97 11.78 7.79
N LEU A 167 -17.99 10.97 8.06
CA LEU A 167 -17.90 9.51 7.99
C LEU A 167 -17.66 9.01 6.57
N SER A 168 -18.45 9.50 5.61
CA SER A 168 -18.29 9.11 4.20
C SER A 168 -16.94 9.59 3.63
N GLU A 169 -16.53 10.82 3.92
CA GLU A 169 -15.23 11.38 3.55
C GLU A 169 -14.09 10.61 4.19
N GLY A 170 -14.16 10.31 5.49
CA GLY A 170 -13.13 9.52 6.18
C GLY A 170 -12.92 8.16 5.53
N CYS A 171 -14.01 7.45 5.23
CA CYS A 171 -13.97 6.17 4.53
C CYS A 171 -13.38 6.27 3.12
N ASN A 172 -13.77 7.28 2.34
CA ASN A 172 -13.29 7.45 0.97
C ASN A 172 -11.83 7.93 0.94
N ASN A 173 -11.42 8.79 1.86
CA ASN A 173 -10.03 9.20 2.02
C ASN A 173 -9.13 8.01 2.39
N LEU A 174 -9.60 7.09 3.25
CA LEU A 174 -8.87 5.86 3.56
C LEU A 174 -8.74 4.93 2.34
N SER A 175 -9.70 4.97 1.42
CA SER A 175 -9.72 4.12 0.24
C SER A 175 -8.55 4.38 -0.71
N ASP A 176 -8.12 5.65 -0.81
CA ASP A 176 -7.03 6.08 -1.69
C ASP A 176 -5.64 5.98 -1.04
N LYS A 177 -5.57 5.80 0.28
CA LYS A 177 -4.30 5.62 1.00
C LYS A 177 -3.66 4.28 0.69
N ALA A 178 -2.35 4.19 0.88
CA ALA A 178 -1.63 2.93 0.84
C ALA A 178 -2.21 1.95 1.87
N TRP A 179 -2.40 0.70 1.48
CA TRP A 179 -2.98 -0.34 2.33
C TRP A 179 -2.23 -0.47 3.66
N ARG A 180 -0.90 -0.37 3.63
CA ARG A 180 -0.04 -0.43 4.82
C ARG A 180 -0.34 0.65 5.86
N GLU A 181 -0.85 1.80 5.44
CA GLU A 181 -1.26 2.89 6.34
C GLU A 181 -2.65 2.67 6.93
N ALA A 182 -3.52 1.96 6.20
CA ALA A 182 -4.92 1.76 6.54
C ALA A 182 -5.21 0.40 7.21
N GLU A 183 -4.26 -0.53 7.20
CA GLU A 183 -4.43 -1.89 7.71
C GLU A 183 -4.88 -1.92 9.17
N ASN A 184 -4.32 -1.06 10.02
CA ASN A 184 -4.73 -0.96 11.43
C ASN A 184 -6.17 -0.45 11.60
N ALA A 185 -6.72 0.22 10.60
CA ALA A 185 -8.11 0.67 10.57
C ALA A 185 -9.02 -0.32 9.84
N PHE A 186 -8.55 -1.51 9.46
CA PHE A 186 -9.31 -2.42 8.62
C PHE A 186 -10.63 -2.87 9.24
N ASP A 187 -10.67 -3.13 10.54
CA ASP A 187 -11.92 -3.52 11.21
C ASP A 187 -12.91 -2.34 11.26
N SER A 188 -12.44 -1.12 11.48
CA SER A 188 -13.26 0.09 11.34
C SER A 188 -13.75 0.28 9.89
N ILE A 189 -12.93 -0.03 8.88
CA ILE A 189 -13.30 0.02 7.47
C ILE A 189 -14.39 -1.01 7.15
N LYS A 190 -14.23 -2.25 7.64
CA LYS A 190 -15.25 -3.31 7.47
C LYS A 190 -16.58 -2.89 8.06
N GLU A 191 -16.54 -2.36 9.27
CA GLU A 191 -17.74 -2.01 10.01
C GLU A 191 -18.45 -0.80 9.42
N TRP A 192 -17.71 0.24 8.98
CA TRP A 192 -18.35 1.52 8.65
C TRP A 192 -18.35 1.86 7.17
N CYS A 193 -17.38 1.36 6.41
CA CYS A 193 -17.07 1.90 5.09
C CYS A 193 -17.50 1.02 3.92
N LEU A 194 -17.78 -0.27 4.10
CA LEU A 194 -18.02 -1.17 2.96
C LEU A 194 -19.44 -1.06 2.39
N SER A 195 -19.59 -1.22 1.08
CA SER A 195 -20.88 -1.40 0.41
C SER A 195 -21.43 -2.82 0.68
N GLY A 196 -22.73 -2.94 0.94
CA GLY A 196 -23.40 -4.21 1.22
C GLY A 196 -23.97 -4.29 2.65
N GLU A 197 -24.78 -5.31 2.91
CA GLU A 197 -25.35 -5.55 4.25
C GLU A 197 -24.25 -5.93 5.25
N ARG A 198 -24.28 -5.29 6.42
CA ARG A 198 -23.42 -5.67 7.54
C ARG A 198 -23.99 -6.94 8.12
N THR A 199 -23.20 -8.02 8.07
CA THR A 199 -23.54 -9.28 8.73
C THR A 199 -23.48 -9.01 10.24
N GLN A 200 -24.64 -8.98 10.89
CA GLN A 200 -24.76 -8.97 12.35
C GLN A 200 -24.26 -10.29 12.94
#